data_AF-A0A0C5XJX6-F1
#
_entry.id   AF-A0A0C5XJX6-F1
#
_cell.length_a   1.000
_cell.length_b   1.000
_cell.length_c   1.000
_cell.angle_alpha   90.00
_cell.angle_beta   90.00
_cell.angle_gamma   90.00
#
_symmetry.space_group_name_H-M   'P 1'
#
loop_
_entity.id
_entity.type
_entity.pdbx_description
1 polymer ?
#
loop_
_entity_poly.entity_id
_entity_poly.type
_entity_poly.pdbx_seq_one_letter_code
_entity_poly.pdbx_strand_id
1 'polypeptide(L)'
;MMFVHFYKDFACVNFDALAAALGLAPTDLARRADLDDVGQQLINVAARTGDAEVRSILATRLLDLGKAGEHIPLAMFLGVAPPSWKDGLRAMFASPYWNSVEDYLGSKTGSLDSAMMREWPCSHYISKTVIAELERGELPVNMAYDPLRVLGKVVDKHAAAEVRDEALAAGMAPDNPRLTMLKLNLAL
;
A
#
# COMPACT_ATOMS: atom_id res chain seq x y z
N MET A 1 31.31 12.80 12.56
CA MET A 1 30.89 12.57 13.96
C MET A 1 29.79 13.57 14.38
N MET A 2 28.78 13.77 13.53
CA MET A 2 27.69 14.75 13.72
C MET A 2 26.32 14.05 13.91
N PHE A 3 26.21 12.80 13.43
CA PHE A 3 25.01 11.97 13.46
C PHE A 3 24.60 11.45 14.85
N VAL A 4 25.56 11.26 15.78
CA VAL A 4 25.27 10.69 17.12
C VAL A 4 24.64 11.73 18.05
N HIS A 5 24.90 13.02 17.84
CA HIS A 5 24.23 14.10 18.61
C HIS A 5 22.79 14.33 18.15
N PHE A 6 22.49 14.10 16.87
CA PHE A 6 21.14 14.28 16.32
C PHE A 6 20.09 13.41 17.04
N TYR A 7 20.44 12.21 17.50
CA TYR A 7 19.46 11.27 18.08
C TYR A 7 19.09 11.54 19.55
N LYS A 8 20.04 12.07 20.34
CA LYS A 8 19.80 12.33 21.77
C LYS A 8 18.90 13.55 22.00
N ASP A 9 18.91 14.50 21.07
CA ASP A 9 18.16 15.74 21.19
C ASP A 9 16.75 15.67 20.55
N PHE A 10 16.48 14.68 19.67
CA PHE A 10 15.25 14.62 18.85
C PHE A 10 14.19 13.61 19.30
N ALA A 11 14.39 12.87 20.40
CA ALA A 11 13.35 11.97 20.94
C ALA A 11 12.03 12.68 21.32
N CYS A 12 12.04 14.03 21.40
CA CYS A 12 10.90 14.87 21.74
C CYS A 12 10.57 15.96 20.70
N VAL A 13 11.12 15.90 19.48
CA VAL A 13 11.05 17.01 18.52
C VAL A 13 10.17 16.62 17.32
N ASN A 14 9.24 17.50 16.94
CA ASN A 14 8.37 17.34 15.77
C ASN A 14 8.98 18.00 14.52
N PHE A 15 8.40 17.73 13.35
CA PHE A 15 8.94 18.22 12.08
C PHE A 15 9.03 19.75 12.01
N ASP A 16 8.05 20.45 12.61
CA ASP A 16 8.02 21.92 12.66
C ASP A 16 9.16 22.49 13.50
N ALA A 17 9.44 21.87 14.65
CA ALA A 17 10.55 22.27 15.51
C ALA A 17 11.92 22.00 14.85
N LEU A 18 12.05 20.93 14.07
CA LEU A 18 13.24 20.70 13.25
C LEU A 18 13.41 21.79 12.18
N ALA A 19 12.34 22.13 11.46
CA ALA A 19 12.36 23.18 10.44
C ALA A 19 12.73 24.54 11.06
N ALA A 20 12.12 24.89 12.20
CA ALA A 20 12.39 26.11 12.94
C ALA A 20 13.85 26.19 13.41
N ALA A 21 14.42 25.10 13.92
CA ALA A 21 15.83 25.04 14.35
C ALA A 21 16.80 25.28 13.18
N LEU A 22 16.40 24.94 11.96
CA LEU A 22 17.16 25.18 10.73
C LEU A 22 16.85 26.53 10.08
N GLY A 23 15.93 27.33 10.66
CA GLY A 23 15.50 28.61 10.09
C GLY A 23 14.70 28.46 8.79
N LEU A 24 14.01 27.33 8.61
CA LEU A 24 13.23 27.00 7.41
C LEU A 24 11.74 26.89 7.72
N ALA A 25 10.91 27.12 6.70
CA ALA A 25 9.53 26.65 6.74
C ALA A 25 9.50 25.10 6.65
N PRO A 26 8.52 24.42 7.27
CA PRO A 26 8.40 22.96 7.18
C PRO A 26 8.37 22.44 5.74
N THR A 27 7.61 23.09 4.86
CA THR A 27 7.55 22.68 3.45
C THR A 27 8.87 22.90 2.70
N ASP A 28 9.67 23.90 3.09
CA ASP A 28 11.01 24.11 2.51
C ASP A 28 12.00 23.03 2.97
N LEU A 29 11.96 22.64 4.25
CA LEU A 29 12.72 21.50 4.74
C LEU A 29 12.32 20.22 3.99
N ALA A 30 11.01 19.97 3.84
CA ALA A 30 10.49 18.81 3.12
C ALA A 30 10.95 18.76 1.66
N ARG A 31 11.08 19.92 0.98
CA ARG A 31 11.56 20.01 -0.41
C ARG A 31 13.07 19.83 -0.54
N ARG A 32 13.85 20.36 0.41
CA ARG A 32 15.32 20.49 0.28
C ARG A 32 16.10 19.41 1.02
N ALA A 33 15.46 18.68 1.94
CA ALA A 33 16.14 17.65 2.71
C ALA A 33 16.77 16.58 1.80
N ASP A 34 18.00 16.20 2.12
CA ASP A 34 18.67 15.06 1.48
C ASP A 34 18.05 13.75 2.01
N LEU A 35 17.33 13.06 1.14
CA LEU A 35 16.64 11.81 1.47
C LEU A 35 17.55 10.57 1.40
N ASP A 36 18.78 10.72 0.90
CA ASP A 36 19.78 9.66 0.93
C ASP A 36 20.57 9.68 2.25
N ASP A 37 20.91 10.87 2.75
CA ASP A 37 21.75 11.03 3.95
C ASP A 37 20.94 11.07 5.28
N VAL A 38 19.75 11.69 5.28
CA VAL A 38 18.92 11.86 6.49
C VAL A 38 17.65 11.00 6.47
N GLY A 39 17.41 10.33 5.34
CA GLY A 39 16.13 9.77 4.88
C GLY A 39 15.24 9.19 5.97
N GLN A 40 15.61 8.04 6.54
CA GLN A 40 14.67 7.27 7.38
C GLN A 40 14.22 8.01 8.65
N GLN A 41 15.13 8.76 9.30
CA GLN A 41 14.80 9.47 10.54
C GLN A 41 13.88 10.64 10.26
N LEU A 42 14.18 11.42 9.22
CA LEU A 42 13.34 12.52 8.79
C LEU A 42 11.95 12.02 8.34
N ILE A 43 11.91 10.90 7.62
CA ILE A 43 10.66 10.25 7.20
C ILE A 43 9.81 9.87 8.41
N ASN A 44 10.41 9.27 9.45
CA ASN A 44 9.68 8.88 10.65
C ASN A 44 9.13 10.09 11.43
N VAL A 45 9.88 11.19 11.48
CA VAL A 45 9.41 12.45 12.09
C VAL A 45 8.31 13.09 11.26
N ALA A 46 8.44 13.11 9.93
CA ALA A 46 7.43 13.61 9.02
C ALA A 46 6.14 12.78 9.06
N ALA A 47 6.23 11.45 9.15
CA ALA A 47 5.08 10.56 9.26
C ALA A 47 4.20 10.86 10.49
N ARG A 48 4.78 11.49 11.52
CA ARG A 48 4.09 11.88 12.76
C ARG A 48 3.65 13.34 12.78
N THR A 49 4.00 14.15 11.77
CA THR A 49 3.51 15.52 11.69
C THR A 49 2.01 15.55 11.43
N GLY A 50 1.32 16.59 11.88
CA GLY A 50 -0.08 16.87 11.50
C GLY A 50 -0.20 17.43 10.08
N ASP A 51 0.89 17.98 9.52
CA ASP A 51 0.91 18.67 8.23
C ASP A 51 0.85 17.71 7.02
N ALA A 52 -0.29 17.68 6.33
CA ALA A 52 -0.49 16.86 5.13
C ALA A 52 0.33 17.33 3.92
N GLU A 53 0.65 18.62 3.81
CA GLU A 53 1.46 19.15 2.71
C GLU A 53 2.90 18.67 2.84
N VAL A 54 3.48 18.73 4.04
CA VAL A 54 4.81 18.18 4.33
C VAL A 54 4.87 16.69 3.99
N ARG A 55 3.88 15.90 4.43
CA ARG A 55 3.82 14.48 4.13
C ARG A 55 3.69 14.23 2.63
N SER A 56 2.85 15.00 1.94
CA SER A 56 2.67 14.88 0.48
C SER A 56 3.97 15.17 -0.28
N ILE A 57 4.69 16.24 0.08
CA ILE A 57 5.98 16.59 -0.57
C ILE A 57 6.98 15.44 -0.43
N LEU A 58 7.16 14.94 0.79
CA LEU A 58 8.12 13.87 1.06
C LEU A 58 7.69 12.54 0.42
N ALA A 59 6.40 12.19 0.47
CA ALA A 59 5.88 11.00 -0.18
C ALA A 59 6.13 11.02 -1.68
N THR A 60 5.81 12.13 -2.37
CA THR A 60 6.10 12.29 -3.81
C THR A 60 7.59 12.13 -4.09
N ARG A 61 8.47 12.80 -3.34
CA ARG A 61 9.92 12.68 -3.54
C ARG A 61 10.43 11.24 -3.34
N LEU A 62 9.88 10.49 -2.39
CA LEU A 62 10.26 9.09 -2.17
C LEU A 62 9.80 8.18 -3.31
N LEU A 63 8.60 8.43 -3.85
CA LEU A 63 8.09 7.75 -5.03
C LEU A 63 8.99 8.02 -6.25
N ASP A 64 9.39 9.28 -6.47
CA ASP A 64 10.27 9.69 -7.58
C ASP A 64 11.67 9.05 -7.50
N LEU A 65 12.16 8.80 -6.29
CA LEU A 65 13.45 8.13 -6.06
C LEU A 65 13.39 6.59 -6.22
N GLY A 66 12.21 6.03 -6.53
CA GLY A 66 12.03 4.58 -6.61
C GLY A 66 12.15 3.86 -5.26
N LYS A 67 12.18 4.60 -4.14
CA LYS A 67 12.16 4.06 -2.76
C LYS A 67 10.72 3.77 -2.32
N ALA A 68 9.88 3.39 -3.27
CA ALA A 68 8.45 3.24 -3.16
C ALA A 68 8.06 1.91 -2.50
N GLY A 69 6.77 1.73 -2.23
CA GLY A 69 6.23 0.51 -1.63
C GLY A 69 6.37 0.53 -0.11
N GLU A 70 6.64 -0.62 0.49
CA GLU A 70 6.60 -0.84 1.95
C GLU A 70 7.62 -0.03 2.75
N HIS A 71 8.60 0.56 2.07
CA HIS A 71 9.61 1.41 2.67
C HIS A 71 9.08 2.81 3.03
N ILE A 72 7.93 3.21 2.48
CA ILE A 72 7.26 4.47 2.83
C ILE A 72 6.22 4.18 3.91
N PRO A 73 6.32 4.78 5.11
CA PRO A 73 5.29 4.60 6.14
C PRO A 73 3.92 5.03 5.63
N LEU A 74 2.89 4.19 5.81
CA LEU A 74 1.51 4.48 5.36
C LEU A 74 0.97 5.82 5.88
N ALA A 75 1.43 6.24 7.07
CA ALA A 75 1.10 7.53 7.66
C ALA A 75 1.45 8.73 6.75
N MET A 76 2.43 8.58 5.85
CA MET A 76 2.80 9.60 4.85
C MET A 76 1.67 9.91 3.87
N PHE A 77 0.70 9.01 3.69
CA PHE A 77 -0.42 9.19 2.76
C PHE A 77 -1.73 9.59 3.45
N LEU A 78 -1.75 9.70 4.78
CA LEU A 78 -2.93 10.15 5.53
C LEU A 78 -3.26 11.61 5.18
N GLY A 79 -4.50 11.87 4.78
CA GLY A 79 -4.98 13.22 4.44
C GLY A 79 -4.36 13.84 3.18
N VAL A 80 -3.59 13.06 2.41
CA VAL A 80 -2.96 13.52 1.16
C VAL A 80 -3.99 13.57 0.03
N ALA A 81 -3.75 14.46 -0.94
CA ALA A 81 -4.63 14.64 -2.09
C ALA A 81 -4.81 13.33 -2.90
N PRO A 82 -5.97 13.12 -3.55
CA PRO A 82 -6.28 11.88 -4.25
C PRO A 82 -5.23 11.42 -5.29
N PRO A 83 -4.61 12.30 -6.10
CA PRO A 83 -3.58 11.87 -7.05
C PRO A 83 -2.37 11.21 -6.36
N SER A 84 -1.77 11.90 -5.38
CA SER A 84 -0.61 11.36 -4.64
C SER A 84 -0.97 10.13 -3.81
N TRP A 85 -2.22 10.02 -3.32
CA TRP A 85 -2.71 8.79 -2.70
C TRP A 85 -2.77 7.62 -3.70
N LYS A 86 -3.20 7.87 -4.95
CA LYS A 86 -3.22 6.83 -6.00
C LYS A 86 -1.80 6.38 -6.38
N ASP A 87 -0.86 7.31 -6.44
CA ASP A 87 0.55 6.98 -6.73
C ASP A 87 1.16 6.14 -5.62
N GLY A 88 0.86 6.45 -4.35
CA GLY A 88 1.23 5.60 -3.22
C GLY A 88 0.59 4.21 -3.25
N LEU A 89 -0.66 4.09 -3.71
CA LEU A 89 -1.33 2.79 -3.88
C LEU A 89 -0.63 1.98 -4.98
N ARG A 90 -0.31 2.59 -6.12
CA ARG A 90 0.42 1.94 -7.22
C ARG A 90 1.80 1.46 -6.78
N ALA A 91 2.47 2.22 -5.93
CA ALA A 91 3.72 1.79 -5.33
C ALA A 91 3.57 0.50 -4.47
N MET A 92 2.43 0.32 -3.79
CA MET A 92 2.16 -0.92 -3.05
C MET A 92 1.93 -2.13 -3.95
N PHE A 93 1.54 -1.95 -5.21
CA PHE A 93 1.37 -3.07 -6.15
C PHE A 93 2.69 -3.80 -6.45
N ALA A 94 3.83 -3.12 -6.26
CA ALA A 94 5.15 -3.72 -6.37
C ALA A 94 5.55 -4.56 -5.15
N SER A 95 4.79 -4.50 -4.04
CA SER A 95 5.09 -5.30 -2.86
C SER A 95 4.92 -6.81 -3.13
N PRO A 96 5.85 -7.65 -2.63
CA PRO A 96 5.65 -9.10 -2.62
C PRO A 96 4.57 -9.55 -1.63
N TYR A 97 4.18 -8.70 -0.67
CA TYR A 97 3.18 -8.99 0.35
C TYR A 97 1.81 -8.42 -0.05
N TRP A 98 0.83 -9.31 -0.19
CA TRP A 98 -0.45 -8.91 -0.79
C TRP A 98 -1.34 -8.12 0.17
N ASN A 99 -1.14 -8.30 1.47
CA ASN A 99 -1.81 -7.52 2.51
C ASN A 99 -1.38 -6.05 2.49
N SER A 100 -0.25 -5.68 1.88
CA SER A 100 0.21 -4.28 1.85
C SER A 100 -0.74 -3.37 1.06
N VAL A 101 -1.46 -3.92 0.08
CA VAL A 101 -2.54 -3.21 -0.62
C VAL A 101 -3.76 -3.05 0.29
N GLU A 102 -4.15 -4.11 1.02
CA GLU A 102 -5.25 -4.06 2.01
C GLU A 102 -4.96 -3.01 3.10
N ASP A 103 -3.74 -3.04 3.66
CA ASP A 103 -3.28 -2.13 4.70
C ASP A 103 -3.24 -0.68 4.21
N TYR A 104 -2.78 -0.44 2.97
CA TYR A 104 -2.78 0.89 2.37
C TYR A 104 -4.18 1.45 2.11
N LEU A 105 -5.11 0.60 1.65
CA LEU A 105 -6.49 1.00 1.40
C LEU A 105 -7.20 1.39 2.71
N GLY A 106 -6.97 0.65 3.80
CA GLY A 106 -7.54 0.95 5.12
C GLY A 106 -9.07 1.06 5.05
N SER A 107 -9.62 2.24 5.36
CA SER A 107 -11.07 2.50 5.27
C SER A 107 -11.64 2.48 3.85
N LYS A 108 -10.77 2.51 2.82
CA LYS A 108 -11.15 2.37 1.40
C LYS A 108 -11.04 0.92 0.90
N THR A 109 -10.91 -0.05 1.80
CA THR A 109 -10.97 -1.47 1.42
C THR A 109 -12.28 -1.75 0.67
N GLY A 110 -12.18 -2.46 -0.46
CA GLY A 110 -13.32 -2.71 -1.34
C GLY A 110 -13.57 -1.62 -2.38
N SER A 111 -12.62 -0.69 -2.59
CA SER A 111 -12.75 0.40 -3.57
C SER A 111 -11.83 0.26 -4.78
N LEU A 112 -11.08 -0.84 -4.91
CA LEU A 112 -10.18 -1.02 -6.05
C LEU A 112 -11.00 -1.41 -7.28
N ASP A 113 -11.10 -0.51 -8.25
CA ASP A 113 -11.81 -0.76 -9.50
C ASP A 113 -11.06 -1.77 -10.39
N SER A 114 -11.72 -2.24 -11.45
CA SER A 114 -11.14 -3.21 -12.37
C SER A 114 -9.84 -2.71 -13.00
N ALA A 115 -9.76 -1.43 -13.39
CA ALA A 115 -8.57 -0.90 -14.05
C ALA A 115 -7.37 -0.93 -13.10
N MET A 116 -7.53 -0.47 -11.87
CA MET A 116 -6.48 -0.47 -10.86
C MET A 116 -6.14 -1.90 -10.39
N MET A 117 -7.13 -2.80 -10.31
CA MET A 117 -6.88 -4.22 -10.03
C MET A 117 -5.96 -4.85 -11.07
N ARG A 118 -6.14 -4.55 -12.37
CA ARG A 118 -5.29 -5.09 -13.44
C ARG A 118 -3.89 -4.49 -13.47
N GLU A 119 -3.67 -3.31 -12.88
CA GLU A 119 -2.32 -2.78 -12.67
C GLU A 119 -1.55 -3.60 -11.62
N TRP A 120 -2.25 -4.32 -10.73
CA TRP A 120 -1.63 -5.11 -9.67
C TRP A 120 -1.21 -6.50 -10.16
N PRO A 121 0.11 -6.84 -10.19
CA PRO A 121 0.57 -8.11 -10.74
C PRO A 121 -0.06 -9.36 -10.13
N CYS A 122 -0.46 -9.30 -8.85
CA CYS A 122 -1.11 -10.40 -8.15
C CYS A 122 -2.43 -10.83 -8.81
N SER A 123 -3.16 -9.89 -9.43
CA SER A 123 -4.41 -10.18 -10.13
C SER A 123 -4.21 -11.12 -11.33
N HIS A 124 -3.02 -11.12 -11.95
CA HIS A 124 -2.74 -11.99 -13.10
C HIS A 124 -2.43 -13.45 -12.73
N TYR A 125 -2.24 -13.75 -11.44
CA TYR A 125 -1.94 -15.11 -10.99
C TYR A 125 -3.18 -15.91 -10.61
N ILE A 126 -4.38 -15.32 -10.66
CA ILE A 126 -5.64 -15.97 -10.25
C ILE A 126 -5.79 -17.35 -10.93
N SER A 127 -5.89 -17.39 -12.26
CA SER A 127 -6.10 -18.65 -12.99
C SER A 127 -4.99 -19.66 -12.74
N LYS A 128 -3.73 -19.21 -12.61
CA LYS A 128 -2.59 -20.09 -12.28
C LYS A 128 -2.75 -20.74 -10.91
N THR A 129 -3.20 -19.98 -9.90
CA THR A 129 -3.44 -20.52 -8.56
C THR A 129 -4.65 -21.44 -8.50
N VAL A 130 -5.67 -21.22 -9.35
CA VAL A 130 -6.82 -22.12 -9.48
C VAL A 130 -6.39 -23.44 -10.12
N ILE A 131 -5.69 -23.38 -11.25
CA ILE A 131 -5.19 -24.57 -11.96
C ILE A 131 -4.27 -25.39 -11.05
N ALA A 132 -3.33 -24.75 -10.35
CA ALA A 132 -2.42 -25.44 -9.44
C ALA A 132 -3.15 -26.16 -8.29
N GLU A 133 -4.23 -25.58 -7.74
CA GLU A 133 -5.08 -26.25 -6.75
C GLU A 133 -5.79 -27.46 -7.36
N LEU A 134 -6.38 -27.29 -8.55
CA LEU A 134 -7.10 -28.38 -9.23
C LEU A 134 -6.16 -29.55 -9.57
N GLU A 135 -4.91 -29.27 -9.96
CA GLU A 135 -3.90 -30.27 -10.28
C GLU A 135 -3.34 -30.99 -9.04
N ARG A 136 -3.15 -30.26 -7.94
CA ARG A 136 -2.50 -30.79 -6.71
C ARG A 136 -3.50 -31.30 -5.68
N GLY A 137 -4.77 -30.93 -5.78
CA GLY A 137 -5.82 -31.28 -4.82
C GLY A 137 -5.67 -30.60 -3.46
N GLU A 138 -4.81 -29.59 -3.34
CA GLU A 138 -4.46 -28.94 -2.08
C GLU A 138 -4.73 -27.43 -2.14
N LEU A 139 -5.40 -26.90 -1.12
CA LEU A 139 -5.56 -25.46 -0.91
C LEU A 139 -4.20 -24.84 -0.53
N PRO A 140 -3.99 -23.53 -0.78
CA PRO A 140 -2.85 -22.83 -0.22
C PRO A 140 -2.79 -23.01 1.30
N VAL A 141 -1.64 -23.47 1.81
CA VAL A 141 -1.41 -23.73 3.24
C VAL A 141 -1.75 -22.51 4.10
N ASN A 142 -1.66 -21.31 3.51
CA ASN A 142 -2.03 -20.07 4.17
C ASN A 142 -3.13 -19.31 3.41
N MET A 143 -4.38 -19.59 3.77
CA MET A 143 -5.56 -18.92 3.22
C MET A 143 -5.60 -17.42 3.47
N ALA A 144 -4.86 -16.90 4.46
CA ALA A 144 -4.73 -15.44 4.67
C ALA A 144 -3.92 -14.76 3.56
N TYR A 145 -3.05 -15.52 2.90
CA TYR A 145 -2.28 -15.11 1.73
C TYR A 145 -2.71 -15.96 0.53
N ASP A 146 -4.02 -16.06 0.29
CA ASP A 146 -4.61 -16.56 -0.96
C ASP A 146 -4.97 -15.34 -1.83
N PRO A 147 -4.46 -15.22 -3.09
CA PRO A 147 -4.63 -13.98 -3.82
C PRO A 147 -6.10 -13.76 -4.18
N LEU A 148 -6.85 -14.86 -4.37
CA LEU A 148 -8.28 -14.80 -4.64
C LEU A 148 -9.06 -14.24 -3.45
N ARG A 149 -8.67 -14.64 -2.24
CA ARG A 149 -9.27 -14.16 -1.00
C ARG A 149 -8.96 -12.68 -0.76
N VAL A 150 -7.71 -12.27 -0.97
CA VAL A 150 -7.28 -10.88 -0.80
C VAL A 150 -7.98 -9.98 -1.81
N LEU A 151 -8.03 -10.36 -3.09
CA LEU A 151 -8.76 -9.62 -4.11
C LEU A 151 -10.22 -9.43 -3.71
N GLY A 152 -10.89 -10.48 -3.26
CA GLY A 152 -12.28 -10.39 -2.79
C GLY A 152 -12.50 -9.41 -1.64
N LYS A 153 -11.47 -9.02 -0.89
CA LYS A 153 -11.58 -7.95 0.12
C LYS A 153 -11.37 -6.57 -0.46
N VAL A 154 -10.36 -6.39 -1.32
CA VAL A 154 -9.84 -5.07 -1.65
C VAL A 154 -10.52 -4.42 -2.86
N VAL A 155 -11.11 -5.23 -3.74
CA VAL A 155 -11.75 -4.76 -4.98
C VAL A 155 -13.21 -4.38 -4.80
N ASP A 156 -13.73 -3.54 -5.70
CA ASP A 156 -15.16 -3.21 -5.74
C ASP A 156 -16.02 -4.37 -6.27
N LYS A 157 -17.35 -4.22 -6.22
CA LYS A 157 -18.28 -5.27 -6.67
C LYS A 157 -18.10 -5.67 -8.13
N HIS A 158 -17.76 -4.72 -9.01
CA HIS A 158 -17.61 -4.97 -10.43
C HIS A 158 -16.36 -5.82 -10.67
N ALA A 159 -15.23 -5.40 -10.11
CA ALA A 159 -13.98 -6.14 -10.16
C ALA A 159 -14.09 -7.51 -9.45
N ALA A 160 -14.84 -7.60 -8.34
CA ALA A 160 -15.09 -8.87 -7.66
C ALA A 160 -15.87 -9.85 -8.54
N ALA A 161 -16.83 -9.37 -9.33
CA ALA A 161 -17.55 -10.19 -10.29
C ALA A 161 -16.62 -10.70 -11.40
N GLU A 162 -15.76 -9.85 -11.96
CA GLU A 162 -14.76 -10.26 -12.96
C GLU A 162 -13.85 -11.36 -12.41
N VAL A 163 -13.31 -11.18 -11.20
CA VAL A 163 -12.41 -12.16 -10.57
C VAL A 163 -13.11 -13.50 -10.31
N ARG A 164 -14.37 -13.47 -9.84
CA ARG A 164 -15.17 -14.68 -9.65
C ARG A 164 -15.35 -15.40 -10.99
N ASP A 165 -15.74 -14.68 -12.03
CA ASP A 165 -16.03 -15.26 -13.34
C ASP A 165 -14.78 -15.87 -13.98
N GLU A 166 -13.61 -15.25 -13.78
CA GLU A 166 -12.30 -15.82 -14.17
C GLU A 166 -11.96 -17.10 -13.41
N ALA A 167 -12.20 -17.15 -12.10
CA ALA A 167 -11.95 -18.34 -11.31
C ALA A 167 -12.86 -19.51 -11.72
N LEU A 168 -14.14 -19.24 -11.98
CA LEU A 168 -15.09 -20.22 -12.50
C LEU A 168 -14.70 -20.70 -13.90
N ALA A 169 -14.30 -19.79 -14.79
CA ALA A 169 -13.83 -20.13 -16.13
C ALA A 169 -12.54 -20.97 -16.11
N ALA A 170 -11.70 -20.81 -15.09
CA ALA A 170 -10.52 -21.64 -14.85
C ALA A 170 -10.84 -23.03 -14.24
N GLY A 171 -12.12 -23.35 -14.02
CA GLY A 171 -12.59 -24.66 -13.55
C GLY A 171 -12.83 -24.76 -12.05
N MET A 172 -12.76 -23.65 -11.30
CA MET A 172 -13.11 -23.66 -9.88
C MET A 172 -14.60 -23.95 -9.67
N ALA A 173 -14.92 -24.87 -8.77
CA ALA A 173 -16.31 -25.18 -8.45
C ALA A 173 -17.05 -23.97 -7.85
N PRO A 174 -18.33 -23.73 -8.19
CA PRO A 174 -19.08 -22.58 -7.68
C PRO A 174 -19.19 -22.52 -6.15
N ASP A 175 -19.12 -23.65 -5.45
CA ASP A 175 -19.16 -23.78 -4.00
C ASP A 175 -17.78 -23.82 -3.34
N ASN A 176 -16.68 -23.67 -4.11
CA ASN A 176 -15.32 -23.69 -3.59
C ASN A 176 -15.13 -22.62 -2.48
N PRO A 177 -14.56 -22.98 -1.31
CA PRO A 177 -14.37 -22.06 -0.19
C PRO A 177 -13.55 -20.81 -0.51
N ARG A 178 -12.62 -20.83 -1.48
CA ARG A 178 -11.82 -19.66 -1.87
C ARG A 178 -12.67 -18.54 -2.47
N LEU A 179 -13.83 -18.86 -3.03
CA LEU A 179 -14.79 -17.88 -3.56
C LEU A 179 -15.57 -17.15 -2.45
N THR A 180 -15.46 -17.56 -1.19
CA THR A 180 -16.28 -17.02 -0.09
C THR A 180 -16.14 -15.50 0.07
N MET A 181 -14.93 -14.95 -0.02
CA MET A 181 -14.75 -13.50 0.15
C MET A 181 -15.30 -12.71 -1.03
N LEU A 182 -15.17 -13.23 -2.25
CA LEU A 182 -15.78 -12.63 -3.45
C LEU A 182 -17.29 -12.64 -3.35
N LYS A 183 -17.88 -13.76 -2.91
CA LYS A 183 -19.33 -13.87 -2.68
C LYS A 183 -19.82 -12.89 -1.62
N LEU A 184 -19.08 -12.75 -0.52
CA LEU A 184 -19.39 -11.79 0.53
C LEU A 184 -19.37 -10.36 -0.01
N ASN A 185 -18.31 -9.98 -0.73
CA ASN A 185 -18.19 -8.66 -1.36
C ASN A 185 -19.38 -8.36 -2.30
N LEU A 186 -19.75 -9.32 -3.14
CA LEU A 186 -20.87 -9.18 -4.07
C LEU A 186 -22.24 -9.05 -3.36
N ALA A 187 -22.37 -9.57 -2.14
CA ALA A 187 -23.63 -9.55 -1.38
C ALA A 187 -23.83 -8.27 -0.54
N LEU A 188 -22.75 -7.58 -0.16
CA LEU A 188 -22.75 -6.37 0.68
C LEU A 188 -22.84 -5.12 -0.17
#